data_AF-A0A9X5XF19-F1
#
_entry.id   AF-A0A9X5XF19-F1
#
_cell.length_a   1.000
_cell.length_b   1.000
_cell.length_c   1.000
_cell.angle_alpha   90.00
_cell.angle_beta   90.00
_cell.angle_gamma   90.00
#
_symmetry.space_group_name_H-M   'P 1'
#
loop_
_entity.id
_entity.type
_entity.pdbx_description
1 polymer ?
#
loop_
_entity_poly.entity_id
_entity_poly.type
_entity_poly.pdbx_seq_one_letter_code
_entity_poly.pdbx_strand_id
1 'polypeptide(L)' 'MLVPLYEAVYERLEVGAGTRVLGLRCGTGLALLMAASRGAAVTGVDSS' A
#
# COMPACT_ATOMS: atom_id res chain seq x y z
N MET A 1 9.49 0.20 -13.63
CA MET A 1 8.28 0.80 -13.02
C MET A 1 7.45 -0.31 -12.40
N LEU A 2 7.13 -0.22 -11.10
CA LEU A 2 6.28 -1.20 -10.41
C LEU A 2 4.86 -0.68 -10.12
N VAL A 3 4.57 0.57 -10.46
CA VAL A 3 3.26 1.21 -10.21
C VAL A 3 2.09 0.39 -10.76
N PRO A 4 2.11 -0.09 -12.03
CA PRO A 4 0.99 -0.87 -12.56
C PRO A 4 0.76 -2.18 -11.82
N LEU A 5 1.83 -2.79 -11.28
CA LEU A 5 1.73 -4.02 -10.50
C LEU A 5 1.05 -3.74 -9.15
N TYR A 6 1.46 -2.69 -8.45
CA TYR A 6 0.83 -2.32 -7.19
C TYR A 6 -0.64 -1.93 -7.37
N GLU A 7 -0.98 -1.24 -8.46
CA GLU A 7 -2.37 -0.93 -8.79
C GLU A 7 -3.18 -2.21 -9.00
N ALA A 8 -2.69 -3.15 -9.82
CA ALA A 8 -3.35 -4.42 -10.05
C ALA A 8 -3.53 -5.25 -8.76
N VAL A 9 -2.52 -5.24 -7.88
CA VAL A 9 -2.61 -5.90 -6.57
C VAL A 9 -3.66 -5.24 -5.68
N TYR A 10 -3.64 -3.92 -5.56
CA TYR A 10 -4.60 -3.19 -4.71
C TYR A 10 -6.02 -3.24 -5.26
N GLU A 11 -6.19 -3.28 -6.58
CA GLU A 11 -7.47 -3.54 -7.21
C GLU A 11 -7.97 -4.95 -6.88
N ARG A 12 -7.14 -5.97 -7.07
CA ARG A 12 -7.52 -7.36 -6.80
C ARG A 12 -7.79 -7.64 -5.32
N LEU A 13 -7.17 -6.87 -4.42
CA LEU A 13 -7.38 -6.94 -2.98
C LEU A 13 -8.47 -5.98 -2.49
N GLU A 14 -9.11 -5.23 -3.39
CA GLU A 14 -10.17 -4.26 -3.08
C GLU A 14 -9.75 -3.27 -1.98
N VAL A 15 -8.49 -2.82 -2.03
CA VAL A 15 -7.94 -1.90 -1.04
C VAL A 15 -8.65 -0.56 -1.16
N GLY A 16 -9.31 -0.16 -0.08
CA GLY A 16 -10.01 1.11 0.00
C GLY A 16 -10.41 1.48 1.43
N ALA A 17 -11.48 2.26 1.57
CA ALA A 17 -12.01 2.65 2.87
C ALA A 17 -12.35 1.42 3.73
N GLY A 18 -11.85 1.41 4.97
CA GLY A 18 -12.02 0.28 5.90
C GLY A 18 -10.95 -0.81 5.80
N THR A 19 -10.13 -0.80 4.75
CA THR A 19 -8.97 -1.71 4.65
C THR A 19 -7.82 -1.21 5.52
N ARG A 20 -7.15 -2.13 6.23
CA ARG A 20 -5.93 -1.86 6.99
C ARG A 20 -4.75 -2.56 6.33
N VAL A 21 -3.71 -1.81 5.97
CA VAL A 21 -2.53 -2.32 5.28
C VAL A 21 -1.29 -2.15 6.16
N LEU A 22 -0.56 -3.24 6.38
CA LEU A 22 0.74 -3.25 7.02
C LEU A 22 1.83 -3.49 5.96
N GLY A 23 2.69 -2.50 5.72
CA GLY A 23 3.86 -2.62 4.86
C GLY A 23 5.09 -3.01 5.64
N LEU A 24 5.63 -4.20 5.39
CA LEU A 24 6.88 -4.66 5.99
C LEU A 24 8.04 -4.36 5.03
N ARG A 25 9.14 -3.83 5.57
CA ARG A 25 10.30 -3.35 4.78
C ARG A 25 9.84 -2.37 3.71
N CYS A 26 9.06 -1.37 4.13
CA CYS A 26 8.33 -0.51 3.21
C CYS A 26 9.21 0.41 2.34
N GLY A 27 10.51 0.48 2.62
CA GLY A 27 11.46 1.37 1.98
C GLY A 27 11.00 2.81 2.10
N THR A 28 10.92 3.49 0.96
CA THR A 28 10.41 4.86 0.87
C THR A 28 8.89 4.98 1.05
N GLY A 29 8.16 3.87 1.21
CA GLY A 29 6.73 3.88 1.49
C GLY A 29 5.81 4.23 0.30
N LEU A 30 6.35 4.31 -0.92
CA LEU A 30 5.57 4.72 -2.11
C LEU A 30 4.36 3.82 -2.38
N ALA A 31 4.48 2.50 -2.13
CA ALA A 31 3.34 1.59 -2.23
C ALA A 31 2.24 1.92 -1.20
N LEU A 32 2.63 2.27 0.03
CA LEU A 32 1.69 2.65 1.08
C LEU A 32 0.97 3.97 0.77
N LEU A 33 1.63 4.91 0.10
CA LEU A 33 0.95 6.13 -0.38
C LEU A 33 -0.14 5.81 -1.41
N MET A 34 0.08 4.84 -2.30
CA MET A 34 -0.95 4.40 -3.24
C MET A 34 -2.09 3.61 -2.58
N ALA A 35 -1.84 2.91 -1.47
CA ALA A 35 -2.91 2.31 -0.67
C ALA A 35 -3.71 3.39 0.10
N ALA A 36 -3.01 4.37 0.68
CA ALA A 36 -3.63 5.47 1.42
C ALA A 36 -4.49 6.37 0.52
N SER A 37 -4.05 6.63 -0.72
CA SER A 37 -4.83 7.42 -1.69
C SER A 37 -6.15 6.76 -2.07
N ARG A 38 -6.27 5.44 -1.89
CA ARG A 38 -7.52 4.67 -2.06
C ARG A 38 -8.42 4.70 -0.81
N GLY A 39 -7.97 5.31 0.29
CA GLY A 39 -8.71 5.43 1.55
C GLY A 39 -8.37 4.35 2.59
N ALA A 40 -7.34 3.53 2.35
CA ALA A 40 -6.91 2.55 3.33
C ALA A 40 -6.14 3.19 4.49
N ALA A 41 -6.30 2.64 5.68
CA ALA A 41 -5.43 2.97 6.80
C ALA A 41 -4.12 2.20 6.67
N VAL A 42 -3.00 2.90 6.64
CA VAL A 42 -1.69 2.30 6.37
C VAL A 42 -0.76 2.39 7.58
N THR A 43 0.08 1.37 7.76
CA THR A 43 1.19 1.38 8.72
C THR A 43 2.42 0.80 8.02
N GLY A 44 3.54 1.51 8.06
CA GLY A 44 4.81 1.06 7.50
C GLY A 44 5.79 0.72 8.60
N VAL A 45 6.49 -0.41 8.45
CA VAL A 45 7.62 -0.79 9.30
C VAL A 45 8.81 -1.04 8.39
N ASP A 46 9.89 -0.33 8.64
CA ASP A 46 11.19 -0.61 8.03
C ASP A 46 12.24 -0.68 9.13
N SER A 47 13.11 -1.68 9.03
CA SER A 47 14.19 -1.95 9.99
C SER A 47 15.58 -1.79 9.33
N SER A 48 15.62 -1.12 8.18
CA SER A 48 16.86 -0.72 7.53
C SER A 48 17.50 0.51 8.19
#